data_AF-T2IK91-F1
#
_entry.id   AF-T2IK91-F1
#
_cell.length_a   1.000
_cell.length_b   1.000
_cell.length_c   1.000
_cell.angle_alpha   90.00
_cell.angle_beta   90.00
_cell.angle_gamma   90.00
#
_symmetry.space_group_name_H-M   'P 1'
#
loop_
_entity.id
_entity.type
_entity.pdbx_description
1 polymer ?
#
loop_
_entity_poly.entity_id
_entity_poly.type
_entity_poly.pdbx_seq_one_letter_code
_entity_poly.pdbx_strand_id
1 'polypeptide(L)' 'MVAYCENKGWQVELIKDIGSGLNYKKRGLNKLIDKILNEEVSRLIITDKDRLLRFGSELIFSLCSHYQLDMD' A
#
# COMPACT_ATOMS: atom_id res chain seq x y z
N MET A 1 -7.56 -11.30 3.51
CA MET A 1 -6.28 -10.56 3.63
C MET A 1 -5.53 -10.95 4.89
N VAL A 2 -6.03 -10.68 6.11
CA VAL A 2 -5.31 -11.03 7.36
C VAL A 2 -4.95 -12.53 7.42
N ALA A 3 -5.93 -13.43 7.31
CA ALA A 3 -5.66 -14.87 7.27
C ALA A 3 -4.73 -15.31 6.11
N TYR A 4 -4.78 -14.62 4.97
CA TYR A 4 -3.87 -14.88 3.85
C TYR A 4 -2.42 -14.52 4.23
N CYS A 5 -2.22 -13.39 4.91
CA CYS A 5 -0.91 -12.93 5.37
C CYS A 5 -0.36 -13.81 6.51
N GLU A 6 -1.23 -14.18 7.45
CA GLU A 6 -0.89 -15.08 8.57
C GLU A 6 -0.46 -16.46 8.05
N ASN A 7 -1.18 -17.03 7.08
CA ASN A 7 -0.81 -18.31 6.46
C ASN A 7 0.52 -18.25 5.71
N LYS A 8 0.95 -17.06 5.29
CA LYS A 8 2.26 -16.83 4.66
C LYS A 8 3.36 -16.48 5.67
N GLY A 9 3.02 -16.34 6.96
CA GLY A 9 3.96 -15.95 8.01
C GLY A 9 4.40 -14.49 7.96
N TRP A 10 3.63 -13.62 7.32
CA TRP A 10 4.00 -12.20 7.16
C TRP A 10 3.54 -11.38 8.35
N GLN A 11 4.45 -10.55 8.88
CA GLN A 11 4.06 -9.46 9.78
C GLN A 11 3.47 -8.34 8.94
N VAL A 12 2.22 -7.98 9.23
CA VAL A 12 1.47 -7.02 8.42
C VAL A 12 0.95 -5.87 9.25
N GLU A 13 1.05 -4.68 8.67
CA GLU A 13 0.39 -3.49 9.18
C GLU A 13 -0.81 -3.15 8.30
N LEU A 14 -1.99 -3.03 8.91
CA LEU A 14 -3.21 -2.70 8.19
C LEU A 14 -3.39 -1.18 8.10
N ILE A 15 -3.24 -0.64 6.89
CA ILE A 15 -3.53 0.76 6.59
C ILE A 15 -4.98 0.88 6.08
N LYS A 16 -5.80 1.67 6.78
CA LYS A 16 -7.20 1.95 6.41
C LYS A 16 -7.41 3.44 6.26
N ASP A 17 -8.13 3.83 5.21
CA ASP A 17 -8.59 5.20 5.00
C ASP A 17 -10.08 5.25 4.71
N ILE A 18 -10.70 6.38 5.08
CA ILE A 18 -12.08 6.71 4.76
C ILE A 18 -12.07 7.87 3.76
N GLY A 19 -12.82 7.72 2.67
CA GLY A 19 -12.93 8.73 1.62
C GLY A 19 -12.86 8.10 0.23
N SER A 20 -13.10 8.91 -0.80
CA SER A 20 -13.07 8.43 -2.19
C SER A 20 -11.65 8.09 -2.65
N GLY A 21 -11.54 7.23 -3.66
CA GLY A 21 -10.28 6.97 -4.37
C GLY A 21 -9.69 8.19 -5.10
N LEU A 22 -10.43 9.32 -5.14
CA LEU A 22 -9.95 10.60 -5.68
C LEU A 22 -9.34 11.51 -4.60
N ASN A 23 -9.39 11.11 -3.33
CA ASN A 23 -8.74 11.86 -2.25
C ASN A 23 -7.26 11.45 -2.17
N TYR A 24 -6.36 12.39 -2.47
CA TYR A 24 -4.91 12.22 -2.38
C TYR A 24 -4.33 12.64 -1.01
N LYS A 25 -5.14 13.23 -0.13
CA LYS A 25 -4.73 13.69 1.21
C LYS A 25 -5.11 12.70 2.32
N LYS A 26 -5.31 11.43 1.95
CA LYS A 26 -5.67 10.37 2.89
C LYS A 26 -4.49 10.10 3.82
N ARG A 27 -4.76 9.94 5.12
CA ARG A 27 -3.70 9.78 6.13
C ARG A 27 -2.94 8.47 5.95
N GLY A 28 -3.65 7.40 5.61
CA GLY A 28 -3.06 6.10 5.31
C GLY A 28 -2.24 6.11 4.02
N LEU A 29 -2.67 6.83 2.97
CA LEU A 29 -1.87 7.02 1.77
C LEU A 29 -0.53 7.72 2.08
N ASN A 30 -0.55 8.82 2.82
CA ASN A 30 0.70 9.49 3.23
C ASN A 30 1.58 8.57 4.07
N LYS A 31 0.99 7.85 5.04
CA LYS A 31 1.71 6.88 5.87
C LYS A 31 2.36 5.77 5.02
N LEU A 32 1.66 5.26 4.01
CA LEU A 32 2.21 4.26 3.10
C LEU A 32 3.41 4.82 2.34
N ILE A 33 3.28 6.03 1.79
CA ILE A 33 4.38 6.69 1.06
C ILE A 33 5.59 6.88 1.98
N ASP A 34 5.39 7.42 3.19
CA ASP A 34 6.47 7.63 4.15
C ASP A 34 7.19 6.31 4.48
N LYS A 35 6.43 5.22 4.66
CA LYS A 35 7.01 3.89 4.93
C LYS A 35 7.80 3.32 3.77
N ILE A 36 7.34 3.52 2.53
CA ILE A 36 8.09 3.11 1.33
C ILE A 36 9.39 3.90 1.23
N LEU A 37 9.33 5.23 1.38
CA LEU A 37 10.49 6.12 1.27
C LEU A 37 11.53 5.88 2.38
N ASN A 38 11.10 5.43 3.56
CA ASN A 38 11.98 5.08 4.67
C ASN A 38 12.41 3.60 4.67
N GLU A 39 12.07 2.83 3.63
CA GLU A 39 12.38 1.40 3.51
C GLU A 39 11.89 0.55 4.72
N GLU A 40 10.80 0.97 5.36
CA GLU A 40 10.22 0.29 6.52
C GLU A 40 9.28 -0.88 6.14
N VAL A 41 9.07 -1.08 4.83
CA VAL A 41 8.16 -2.08 4.28
C VAL A 41 8.78 -2.74 3.06
N SER A 42 8.60 -4.05 2.93
CA SER A 42 9.13 -4.84 1.80
C SER A 42 8.05 -5.39 0.87
N ARG A 43 6.77 -5.25 1.24
CA ARG A 43 5.63 -5.73 0.45
C ARG A 43 4.43 -4.80 0.56
N LEU A 44 3.81 -4.50 -0.56
CA LEU A 44 2.48 -3.89 -0.63
C LEU A 44 1.43 -4.96 -0.92
N ILE A 45 0.42 -5.07 -0.04
CA ILE A 45 -0.70 -6.00 -0.21
C ILE A 45 -1.98 -5.21 -0.48
N ILE A 46 -2.60 -5.39 -1.65
CA ILE A 46 -3.83 -4.71 -2.04
C ILE A 46 -4.84 -5.67 -2.65
N THR A 47 -6.08 -5.64 -2.17
CA THR A 47 -7.14 -6.50 -2.73
C THR A 47 -7.72 -5.97 -4.05
N ASP A 48 -7.58 -4.65 -4.29
CA ASP A 48 -8.12 -3.96 -5.46
C ASP A 48 -7.34 -2.64 -5.65
N LYS A 49 -6.92 -2.35 -6.88
CA LYS A 49 -6.19 -1.13 -7.24
C LYS A 49 -7.03 0.13 -6.99
N ASP A 50 -8.34 0.06 -7.21
CA ASP A 50 -9.25 1.20 -7.05
C ASP A 50 -9.44 1.61 -5.58
N ARG A 51 -9.09 0.72 -4.65
CA ARG A 51 -9.12 1.01 -3.20
C ARG A 51 -7.96 1.90 -2.76
N LEU A 52 -6.85 1.91 -3.49
CA LEU A 52 -5.70 2.76 -3.19
C LEU A 52 -5.95 4.19 -3.70
N LEU A 53 -6.08 4.33 -5.02
CA LEU A 53 -6.42 5.55 -5.74
C LEU A 53 -7.12 5.17 -7.04
N ARG A 54 -8.15 5.93 -7.42
CA ARG A 54 -8.89 5.72 -8.68
C ARG A 54 -8.04 6.08 -9.90
N PHE A 55 -7.17 7.08 -9.75
CA PHE A 55 -6.19 7.50 -10.76
C PHE A 55 -4.87 7.79 -10.05
N GLY A 56 -3.72 7.59 -10.70
CA GLY A 56 -2.42 7.87 -10.10
C GLY A 56 -1.88 6.76 -9.19
N SER A 57 -2.54 5.60 -9.09
CA SER A 57 -2.03 4.45 -8.33
C SER A 57 -0.75 3.88 -8.94
N GLU A 58 -0.56 4.04 -10.25
CA GLU A 58 0.66 3.71 -10.98
C GLU A 58 1.90 4.42 -10.45
N LEU A 59 1.76 5.62 -9.88
CA LEU A 59 2.87 6.34 -9.25
C LEU A 59 3.33 5.64 -7.97
N ILE A 60 2.38 5.14 -7.17
CA ILE A 60 2.69 4.36 -5.97
C ILE A 60 3.34 3.03 -6.37
N PHE A 61 2.84 2.35 -7.41
CA PHE A 61 3.46 1.12 -7.89
C PHE A 61 4.86 1.36 -8.46
N SER A 62 5.09 2.50 -9.12
CA SER A 62 6.43 2.89 -9.57
C SER A 62 7.39 3.10 -8.39
N LEU A 63 6.92 3.67 -7.27
CA LEU A 63 7.71 3.76 -6.04
C LEU A 63 8.00 2.37 -5.48
N CYS A 64 6.99 1.50 -5.37
CA CYS A 64 7.20 0.12 -4.93
C CYS A 64 8.27 -0.60 -5.77
N SER A 65 8.20 -0.49 -7.10
CA SER A 65 9.21 -1.08 -7.99
C SER A 65 10.60 -0.46 -7.81
N HIS A 66 10.68 0.86 -7.61
CA HIS A 66 11.96 1.55 -7.39
C HIS A 66 12.67 1.06 -6.12
N TYR A 67 11.90 0.88 -5.04
CA TYR A 67 12.38 0.36 -3.75
C TYR A 67 12.34 -1.17 -3.66
N GLN A 68 12.06 -1.87 -4.77
CA GLN A 68 12.09 -3.34 -4.86
C GLN A 68 11.12 -4.04 -3.88
N LEU A 69 9.95 -3.43 -3.65
CA LEU A 69 8.87 -4.04 -2.89
C LEU A 69 8.18 -5.12 -3.72
N ASP A 70 7.85 -6.24 -3.05
CA ASP A 70 6.89 -7.20 -3.58
C ASP A 70 5.48 -6.60 -3.62
N MET A 71 4.66 -7.04 -4.56
CA MET A 71 3.26 -6.63 -4.68
C MET A 71 2.35 -7.86 -4.77
N ASP A 72 1.38 -7.96 -3.86
CA ASP A 72 0.40 -9.05 -3.76
C ASP A 72 -1.05 -8.56 -3.66
#